data_AF-A0A816EAI7-F1
#
_entry.id   AF-A0A816EAI7-F1
#
_cell.length_a   1.000
_cell.length_b   1.000
_cell.length_c   1.000
_cell.angle_alpha   90.00
_cell.angle_beta   90.00
_cell.angle_gamma   90.00
#
_symmetry.space_group_name_H-M   'P 1'
#
loop_
_entity.id
_entity.type
_entity.pdbx_description
1 polymer ?
#
loop_
_entity_poly.entity_id
_entity_poly.type
_entity_poly.pdbx_seq_one_letter_code
_entity_poly.pdbx_strand_id
1 'polypeptide(L)' 'NIIVSGVDKPYGEDYWREIQIGDQVKLRWFRSCLRCLLTTINQETGIRDPNQEPWKTLQT' A
#
# COMPACT_ATOMS: atom_id res chain seq x y z
N ASN A 1 -4.90 -2.85 -4.97
CA ASN A 1 -5.26 -2.08 -6.18
C ASN A 1 -6.41 -1.09 -5.99
N ILE A 2 -6.66 -0.59 -4.77
CA ILE A 2 -7.66 0.46 -4.52
C ILE A 2 -6.92 1.58 -3.79
N ILE A 3 -7.13 2.82 -4.22
CA ILE A 3 -6.58 4.03 -3.58
C ILE A 3 -7.76 4.84 -3.07
N VAL A 4 -7.69 5.26 -1.80
CA VAL A 4 -8.75 6.01 -1.12
C VAL A 4 -8.19 7.36 -0.71
N SER A 5 -8.92 8.44 -0.97
CA SER A 5 -8.58 9.81 -0.56
C SER A 5 -9.52 10.29 0.55
N GLY A 6 -9.15 11.37 1.24
CA GLY A 6 -9.97 11.96 2.31
C GLY A 6 -9.91 11.23 3.65
N VAL A 7 -8.85 10.47 3.91
CA VAL A 7 -8.63 9.83 5.21
C VAL A 7 -7.97 10.84 6.16
N ASP A 8 -8.53 11.00 7.35
CA ASP A 8 -8.11 12.04 8.31
C ASP A 8 -6.70 11.82 8.89
N LYS A 9 -6.19 10.59 8.84
CA LYS A 9 -4.90 10.20 9.44
C LYS A 9 -4.07 9.37 8.46
N PRO A 10 -2.74 9.55 8.43
CA PRO A 10 -1.84 8.61 7.78
C PRO A 10 -2.07 7.20 8.33
N TYR A 11 -2.04 6.19 7.43
CA TYR A 11 -2.25 4.78 7.77
C TYR A 11 -3.63 4.47 8.37
N GLY A 12 -4.63 5.34 8.17
CA GLY A 12 -6.00 5.11 8.66
C GLY A 12 -6.61 3.82 8.13
N GLU A 13 -6.17 3.36 6.97
CA GLU A 13 -6.59 2.10 6.35
C GLU A 13 -6.24 0.84 7.14
N ASP A 14 -5.21 0.90 7.98
CA ASP A 14 -4.78 -0.26 8.78
C ASP A 14 -5.84 -0.69 9.80
N TYR A 15 -6.78 0.20 10.14
CA TYR A 15 -7.83 -0.04 11.12
C TYR A 15 -9.18 -0.43 10.48
N TRP A 16 -9.29 -0.41 9.15
CA TRP A 16 -10.54 -0.76 8.47
C TRP A 16 -10.73 -2.27 8.47
N ARG A 17 -11.71 -2.76 9.21
CA ARG A 17 -12.03 -4.20 9.26
C ARG A 17 -12.89 -4.64 8.08
N GLU A 18 -13.79 -3.77 7.63
CA GLU A 18 -14.68 -3.98 6.48
C GLU A 18 -14.79 -2.68 5.69
N ILE A 19 -14.89 -2.80 4.36
CA ILE A 19 -15.06 -1.67 3.45
C ILE A 19 -16.25 -1.99 2.53
N GLN A 20 -17.21 -1.08 2.46
CA GLN A 20 -18.33 -1.14 1.53
C GLN A 20 -18.08 -0.14 0.39
N ILE A 21 -18.19 -0.59 -0.85
CA ILE A 21 -18.07 0.26 -2.05
C ILE A 21 -19.38 0.14 -2.84
N GLY A 22 -20.13 1.24 -2.92
CA GLY A 22 -21.50 1.22 -3.45
C GLY A 22 -22.40 0.25 -2.68
N ASP A 23 -23.34 -0.40 -3.37
CA ASP A 23 -24.29 -1.31 -2.71
C ASP A 23 -23.87 -2.79 -2.76
N GLN A 24 -22.98 -3.16 -3.70
CA GLN A 24 -22.73 -4.57 -4.04
C GLN A 24 -21.37 -5.11 -3.55
N VAL A 25 -20.38 -4.25 -3.29
CA VAL A 25 -19.02 -4.70 -3.03
C VAL A 25 -18.68 -4.56 -1.55
N LYS A 26 -18.41 -5.71 -0.91
CA LYS A 26 -17.90 -5.81 0.46
C LYS A 26 -16.49 -6.40 0.45
N LEU A 27 -15.55 -5.67 1.02
CA LEU A 27 -14.18 -6.13 1.26
C LEU A 27 -13.99 -6.35 2.75
N ARG A 28 -13.31 -7.45 3.11
CA ARG A 28 -12.92 -7.73 4.49
C ARG A 28 -11.41 -7.67 4.61
N TRP A 29 -10.94 -7.11 5.71
CA TRP A 29 -9.53 -7.04 6.01
C TRP A 29 -8.96 -8.45 6.22
N PHE A 30 -7.77 -8.68 5.66
CA PHE A 30 -7.04 -9.93 5.82
C PHE A 30 -5.75 -9.73 6.60
N ARG A 31 -4.81 -8.95 6.04
CA ARG A 31 -3.55 -8.57 6.68
C ARG A 31 -2.94 -7.37 5.98
N SER A 32 -2.07 -6.66 6.67
CA SER A 32 -1.26 -5.59 6.08
C SER A 32 -0.31 -6.13 4.99
N CYS A 33 -0.09 -5.33 3.95
CA CYS A 33 0.78 -5.69 2.84
C CYS A 33 2.25 -5.49 3.24
N LEU A 34 3.00 -6.59 3.36
CA LEU A 34 4.44 -6.53 3.57
C LEU A 34 5.09 -5.93 2.33
N ARG A 35 5.86 -4.85 2.52
CA ARG A 35 6.58 -4.19 1.43
C ARG A 35 7.85 -4.99 1.12
N CYS A 36 7.98 -5.37 -0.15
CA CYS A 36 9.14 -6.08 -0.66
C CYS A 36 9.98 -5.19 -1.58
N LEU A 37 11.10 -5.73 -2.05
CA LEU A 37 12.06 -5.06 -2.92
C LEU A 37 11.49 -4.58 -4.26
N LEU A 38 10.34 -5.10 -4.71
CA LEU A 38 9.70 -4.65 -5.95
C LEU A 38 9.36 -3.16 -5.92
N THR A 39 9.15 -2.58 -4.74
CA THR A 39 8.92 -1.13 -4.59
C THR A 39 10.12 -0.26 -4.98
N THR A 40 11.32 -0.85 -5.10
CA THR A 40 12.57 -0.15 -5.43
C THR A 40 12.85 -0.07 -6.94
N ILE A 41 11.97 -0.64 -7.77
CA ILE A 41 12.12 -0.62 -9.23
C ILE A 41 11.44 0.64 -9.79
N ASN A 42 12.20 1.47 -10.51
CA ASN A 42 11.64 2.59 -11.25
C ASN A 42 10.74 2.06 -12.38
N GLN A 43 9.48 2.49 -12.41
CA GLN A 43 8.47 1.91 -13.32
C GLN A 43 8.67 2.29 -14.79
N GLU A 44 9.35 3.39 -15.10
CA GLU A 44 9.60 3.84 -16.48
C GLU A 44 10.82 3.13 -17.08
N THR A 45 11.85 2.91 -16.29
CA THR A 45 13.14 2.37 -16.75
C THR A 45 13.33 0.89 -16.46
N GLY A 46 12.57 0.32 -15.51
CA GLY A 46 12.78 -1.03 -15.00
C GLY A 46 14.06 -1.21 -14.18
N ILE A 47 14.80 -0.13 -13.90
CA ILE A 47 16.06 -0.16 -13.16
C ILE A 47 15.75 -0.08 -11.66
N ARG A 48 16.44 -0.92 -10.89
CA ARG A 48 16.36 -0.94 -9.43
C ARG A 48 17.20 0.17 -8.81
N ASP A 49 16.66 0.84 -7.79
CA ASP A 49 17.41 1.82 -7.00
C ASP A 49 18.60 1.15 -6.28
N PRO A 50 19.85 1.61 -6.49
CA PRO A 50 21.04 1.01 -5.89
C PRO A 50 21.07 1.16 -4.37
N ASN A 51 20.41 2.19 -3.82
CA ASN A 51 20.28 2.39 -2.38
C ASN A 51 19.15 1.56 -1.78
N GLN A 52 18.33 0.90 -2.61
CA GLN A 52 17.18 0.08 -2.21
C GLN A 52 16.05 0.90 -1.56
N GLU A 53 15.89 2.16 -1.97
CA GLU A 53 14.77 2.98 -1.56
C GLU A 53 13.53 2.71 -2.42
N PRO A 54 12.31 2.79 -1.85
CA PRO A 54 11.98 3.16 -0.47
C PRO A 54 11.98 1.97 0.52
N TRP A 55 12.37 0.77 0.09
CA TRP A 55 12.23 -0.44 0.90
C TRP A 55 12.98 -0.35 2.23
N LYS A 56 14.21 0.19 2.24
CA LYS A 56 14.97 0.40 3.48
C LYS A 56 14.27 1.33 4.45
N THR A 57 13.76 2.47 3.98
CA THR A 57 13.00 3.41 4.81
C THR A 57 11.74 2.78 5.39
N LEU A 58 11.07 1.91 4.63
CA LEU A 58 9.83 1.24 5.06
C LEU A 58 10.08 -0.02 5.93
N GLN A 59 11.34 -0.44 6.12
CA GLN A 59 11.67 -1.66 6.86
C GLN A 59 11.60 -1.46 8.38
N THR A 60 11.71 -0.21 8.85
CA THR A 60 11.65 0.20 10.26
C THR A 60 10.24 0.54 10.70
#